data_AF-A0A4P7GVK0-F1
#
_entry.id   AF-A0A4P7GVK0-F1
#
_cell.length_a   1.000
_cell.length_b   1.000
_cell.length_c   1.000
_cell.angle_alpha   90.00
_cell.angle_beta   90.00
_cell.angle_gamma   90.00
#
_symmetry.space_group_name_H-M   'P 1'
#
loop_
_entity.id
_entity.type
_entity.pdbx_description
1 polymer ?
#
loop_
_entity_poly.entity_id
_entity_poly.type
_entity_poly.pdbx_seq_one_letter_code
_entity_poly.pdbx_strand_id
1 'polypeptide(L)'
;MADGPGGPAVTSHGSGSGPEAGGPAMSSRGGHAAPPQDGQGPDRDDRGRDVLEWLLLALAALATAGVYPRLPDQMVIHWNAAGQPDGWAPRAFAAWFGWATAAGTYLLLKVLPSIDPRRANYPRFAGAYRLVRQITVLFLLGVHAVVLMTGLGIPVAVDRVIGLGVGLMLIIMGNVMGQVRPNFFFGIRTPWTLSSEAVWRKTHRAGGWLFILAGLAIATTAFLPPSWTVPVILASVIGVTMGTTVYSYLLWRRLNGADMG
;
A
#
# COMPACT_ATOMS: atom_id res chain seq x y z
N MET A 1 51.19 -69.25 20.62
CA MET A 1 49.80 -69.25 20.07
C MET A 1 49.68 -70.52 19.26
N ALA A 2 49.46 -71.68 19.87
CA ALA A 2 48.25 -72.15 20.56
C ALA A 2 47.10 -72.48 19.58
N ASP A 3 46.96 -73.79 19.36
CA ASP A 3 45.73 -74.60 19.36
C ASP A 3 44.70 -74.46 18.22
N GLY A 4 44.69 -75.48 17.34
CA GLY A 4 43.83 -76.66 17.57
C GLY A 4 42.41 -76.69 16.96
N PRO A 5 41.87 -77.88 16.62
CA PRO A 5 40.77 -78.10 15.68
C PRO A 5 39.42 -78.48 16.34
N GLY A 6 38.32 -78.60 15.58
CA GLY A 6 37.10 -79.26 16.12
C GLY A 6 35.83 -79.26 15.26
N GLY A 7 35.47 -80.44 14.75
CA GLY A 7 34.15 -81.07 14.94
C GLY A 7 32.94 -80.65 14.07
N PRO A 8 32.32 -81.60 13.33
CA PRO A 8 30.94 -81.49 12.83
C PRO A 8 29.95 -82.19 13.79
N ALA A 9 28.71 -81.72 13.97
CA ALA A 9 27.54 -82.57 14.34
C ALA A 9 26.19 -81.80 14.47
N VAL A 10 25.12 -82.39 13.88
CA VAL A 10 23.66 -82.40 14.23
C VAL A 10 22.88 -81.06 14.27
N THR A 11 21.57 -80.90 14.01
CA THR A 11 20.31 -81.69 14.06
C THR A 11 19.25 -80.91 13.24
N SER A 12 18.47 -81.50 12.34
CA SER A 12 17.11 -82.08 12.50
C SER A 12 15.89 -81.12 12.36
N HIS A 13 14.92 -81.61 11.57
CA HIS A 13 13.45 -81.46 11.61
C HIS A 13 12.67 -80.20 11.14
N GLY A 14 11.61 -80.49 10.36
CA GLY A 14 10.32 -79.77 10.32
C GLY A 14 10.01 -79.14 8.95
N SER A 15 9.33 -79.74 7.96
CA SER A 15 7.94 -80.24 7.84
C SER A 15 6.82 -79.19 7.99
N GLY A 16 6.11 -78.94 6.88
CA GLY A 16 4.76 -78.31 6.80
C GLY A 16 4.75 -76.78 6.90
N SER A 17 3.86 -76.02 6.28
CA SER A 17 2.69 -76.29 5.43
C SER A 17 2.03 -74.93 5.16
N GLY A 18 1.51 -74.70 3.95
CA GLY A 18 0.41 -73.76 3.73
C GLY A 18 0.74 -72.45 3.00
N PRO A 19 0.06 -72.14 1.87
CA PRO A 19 0.05 -70.82 1.27
C PRO A 19 -1.05 -69.97 1.93
N GLU A 20 -0.68 -68.85 2.55
CA GLU A 20 -1.67 -67.86 2.99
C GLU A 20 -2.16 -67.01 1.81
N ALA A 21 -3.47 -66.90 1.80
CA ALA A 21 -4.29 -66.24 0.81
C ALA A 21 -4.18 -64.71 0.87
N GLY A 22 -4.16 -64.11 -0.34
CA GLY A 22 -4.97 -62.96 -0.72
C GLY A 22 -5.22 -61.85 0.31
N GLY A 23 -4.36 -60.84 0.31
CA GLY A 23 -4.72 -59.47 0.73
C GLY A 23 -5.21 -58.65 -0.47
N PRO A 24 -6.34 -57.92 -0.36
CA PRO A 24 -6.90 -57.17 -1.49
C PRO A 24 -6.11 -55.89 -1.79
N ALA A 25 -5.96 -55.65 -3.08
CA ALA A 25 -5.27 -54.53 -3.69
C ALA A 25 -5.84 -53.16 -3.28
N MET A 26 -4.91 -52.24 -2.97
CA MET A 26 -5.10 -50.80 -3.12
C MET A 26 -5.68 -50.47 -4.50
N SER A 27 -6.82 -49.78 -4.55
CA SER A 27 -7.12 -48.90 -5.67
C SER A 27 -7.40 -47.50 -5.14
N SER A 28 -6.43 -46.62 -5.42
CA SER A 28 -6.49 -45.19 -5.18
C SER A 28 -7.60 -44.59 -6.05
N ARG A 29 -8.70 -44.16 -5.42
CA ARG A 29 -9.61 -43.21 -6.05
C ARG A 29 -8.91 -41.87 -6.13
N GLY A 30 -8.23 -41.64 -7.26
CA GLY A 30 -7.79 -40.31 -7.69
C GLY A 30 -9.02 -39.45 -7.94
N GLY A 31 -9.40 -38.66 -6.94
CA GLY A 31 -10.27 -37.51 -7.15
C GLY A 31 -9.51 -36.49 -7.98
N HIS A 32 -9.78 -36.46 -9.29
CA HIS A 32 -9.39 -35.35 -10.15
C HIS A 32 -10.13 -34.11 -9.65
N ALA A 33 -9.47 -33.33 -8.79
CA ALA A 33 -9.91 -31.99 -8.46
C ALA A 33 -9.96 -31.21 -9.78
N ALA A 34 -11.14 -30.69 -10.12
CA ALA A 34 -11.31 -29.81 -11.26
C ALA A 34 -10.29 -28.66 -11.18
N PRO A 35 -9.68 -28.25 -12.31
CA PRO A 35 -8.76 -27.12 -12.30
C PRO A 35 -9.49 -25.86 -11.79
N PRO A 36 -8.78 -24.91 -11.17
CA PRO A 36 -9.36 -23.63 -10.81
C PRO A 36 -9.98 -23.01 -12.06
N GLN A 37 -11.21 -22.52 -11.96
CA GLN A 37 -11.80 -21.72 -13.02
C GLN A 37 -11.07 -20.38 -13.09
N ASP A 38 -9.95 -20.38 -13.78
CA ASP A 38 -9.23 -19.19 -14.21
C ASP A 38 -10.09 -18.51 -15.29
N GLY A 39 -10.70 -17.38 -14.97
CA GLY A 39 -11.54 -16.71 -15.95
C GLY A 39 -12.24 -15.41 -15.57
N GLN A 40 -12.00 -14.83 -14.39
CA GLN A 40 -12.40 -13.44 -14.15
C GLN A 40 -11.24 -12.53 -14.58
N GLY A 41 -11.23 -12.19 -15.88
CA GLY A 41 -10.48 -11.04 -16.38
C GLY A 41 -10.88 -9.76 -15.62
N PRO A 42 -10.10 -8.67 -15.74
CA PRO A 42 -10.33 -7.44 -14.99
C PRO A 42 -11.80 -7.02 -15.08
N ASP A 43 -12.40 -6.83 -13.91
CA ASP A 43 -13.80 -6.54 -13.65
C ASP A 43 -14.36 -5.59 -14.72
N ARG A 44 -15.24 -6.10 -15.59
CA ARG A 44 -15.84 -5.31 -16.69
C ARG A 44 -16.65 -4.10 -16.16
N ASP A 45 -16.90 -4.07 -14.85
CA ASP A 45 -17.64 -3.05 -14.11
C ASP A 45 -16.79 -1.83 -13.66
N ASP A 46 -15.47 -1.82 -13.90
CA ASP A 46 -14.63 -0.69 -13.48
C ASP A 46 -14.71 0.55 -14.40
N ARG A 47 -15.25 0.41 -15.62
CA ARG A 47 -15.35 1.52 -16.58
C ARG A 47 -16.26 2.66 -16.11
N GLY A 48 -17.35 2.36 -15.41
CA GLY A 48 -18.24 3.36 -14.82
C GLY A 48 -17.67 4.02 -13.56
N ARG A 49 -16.71 3.35 -12.90
CA ARG A 49 -16.18 3.75 -11.58
C ARG A 49 -15.05 4.76 -11.67
N ASP A 50 -14.40 4.87 -12.83
CA ASP A 50 -13.32 5.85 -13.07
C ASP A 50 -13.82 7.16 -13.71
N VAL A 51 -15.11 7.24 -14.09
CA VAL A 51 -15.69 8.39 -14.80
C VAL A 51 -15.48 9.67 -14.01
N LEU A 52 -15.61 9.61 -12.69
CA LEU A 52 -15.40 10.77 -11.81
C LEU A 52 -13.98 11.31 -11.91
N GLU A 53 -12.95 10.45 -11.82
CA GLU A 53 -11.56 10.88 -11.92
C GLU A 53 -11.25 11.50 -13.29
N TRP A 54 -11.73 10.89 -14.37
CA TRP A 54 -11.55 11.44 -15.71
C TRP A 54 -12.24 12.79 -15.88
N LEU A 55 -13.47 12.94 -15.35
CA LEU A 55 -14.19 14.22 -15.36
C LEU A 55 -13.44 15.28 -14.56
N LEU A 56 -12.91 14.95 -13.38
CA LEU A 56 -12.13 15.88 -12.56
C LEU A 56 -10.81 16.29 -13.25
N LEU A 57 -10.10 15.34 -13.87
CA LEU A 57 -8.90 15.62 -14.63
C LEU A 57 -9.19 16.48 -15.87
N ALA A 58 -10.27 16.19 -16.60
CA ALA A 58 -10.68 16.98 -17.75
C ALA A 58 -11.10 18.40 -17.33
N LEU A 59 -11.89 18.52 -16.26
CA LEU A 59 -12.30 19.81 -15.71
C LEU A 59 -11.09 20.64 -15.29
N ALA A 60 -10.12 20.03 -14.61
CA ALA A 60 -8.89 20.71 -14.21
C ALA A 60 -8.06 21.17 -15.42
N ALA A 61 -7.96 20.36 -16.48
CA ALA A 61 -7.28 20.74 -17.72
C ALA A 61 -7.99 21.92 -18.42
N LEU A 62 -9.32 21.87 -18.51
CA LEU A 62 -10.13 22.94 -19.09
C LEU A 62 -10.03 24.23 -18.27
N ALA A 63 -10.04 24.12 -16.94
CA ALA A 63 -9.82 25.25 -16.04
C ALA A 63 -8.43 25.87 -16.26
N THR A 64 -7.37 25.05 -16.30
CA THR A 64 -6.01 25.52 -16.63
C THR A 64 -6.00 26.26 -17.96
N ALA A 65 -6.52 25.66 -19.03
CA ALA A 65 -6.54 26.27 -20.35
C ALA A 65 -7.31 27.60 -20.38
N GLY A 66 -8.44 27.67 -19.67
CA GLY A 66 -9.27 28.88 -19.58
C GLY A 66 -8.62 30.03 -18.83
N VAL A 67 -7.82 29.74 -17.78
CA VAL A 67 -7.13 30.78 -17.01
C VAL A 67 -5.74 31.11 -17.55
N TYR A 68 -5.15 30.22 -18.37
CA TYR A 68 -3.78 30.32 -18.88
C TYR A 68 -3.40 31.71 -19.43
N PRO A 69 -4.22 32.39 -20.25
CA PRO A 69 -3.88 33.71 -20.80
C PRO A 69 -3.76 34.82 -19.75
N ARG A 70 -4.34 34.62 -18.56
CA ARG A 70 -4.34 35.59 -17.44
C ARG A 70 -3.23 35.33 -16.44
N LEU A 71 -2.50 34.22 -16.57
CA LEU A 71 -1.41 33.88 -15.67
C LEU A 71 -0.16 34.71 -16.03
N PRO A 72 0.61 35.14 -15.01
CA PRO A 72 1.86 35.86 -15.20
C PRO A 72 2.93 34.95 -15.83
N ASP A 73 3.95 35.55 -16.45
CA ASP A 73 5.03 34.80 -17.11
C ASP A 73 5.86 33.95 -16.13
N GLN A 74 5.91 34.36 -14.86
CA GLN A 74 6.56 33.64 -13.77
C GLN A 74 5.56 33.38 -12.65
N MET A 75 5.51 32.13 -12.18
CA MET A 75 4.57 31.70 -11.15
C MET A 75 5.32 31.00 -10.01
N VAL A 76 4.77 31.13 -8.80
CA VAL A 76 5.24 30.38 -7.63
C VAL A 76 4.85 28.91 -7.76
N ILE A 77 5.80 28.01 -7.53
CA ILE A 77 5.59 26.56 -7.54
C ILE A 77 6.01 25.89 -6.22
N HIS A 78 6.65 26.64 -5.32
CA HIS A 78 7.07 26.15 -4.03
C HIS A 78 6.96 27.25 -2.98
N TRP A 79 6.59 26.84 -1.76
CA TRP A 79 6.49 27.67 -0.59
C TRP A 79 7.21 26.99 0.57
N ASN A 80 7.87 27.79 1.40
CA ASN A 80 8.44 27.27 2.64
C ASN A 80 7.34 26.94 3.67
N ALA A 81 7.74 26.39 4.82
CA ALA A 81 6.81 25.99 5.88
C ALA A 81 6.01 27.15 6.51
N ALA A 82 6.40 28.40 6.25
CA ALA A 82 5.66 29.60 6.67
C ALA A 82 4.72 30.14 5.58
N GLY A 83 4.54 29.39 4.48
CA GLY A 83 3.67 29.78 3.36
C GLY A 83 4.26 30.90 2.50
N GLN A 84 5.57 31.18 2.62
CA GLN A 84 6.23 32.21 1.81
C GLN A 84 6.78 31.59 0.53
N PRO A 85 6.57 32.23 -0.64
CA PRO A 85 7.16 31.79 -1.90
C PRO A 85 8.69 31.72 -1.85
N ASP A 86 9.27 30.58 -2.21
CA ASP A 86 10.73 30.39 -2.31
C ASP A 86 11.16 29.61 -3.56
N GLY A 87 10.21 29.22 -4.43
CA GLY A 87 10.50 28.58 -5.72
C GLY A 87 9.54 29.03 -6.82
N TRP A 88 10.10 29.31 -7.99
CA TRP A 88 9.39 29.92 -9.13
C TRP A 88 9.68 29.16 -10.43
N ALA A 89 8.74 29.20 -11.37
CA ALA A 89 8.89 28.61 -12.70
C ALA A 89 8.19 29.42 -13.80
N PRO A 90 8.57 29.19 -15.07
CA PRO A 90 7.84 29.76 -16.20
C PRO A 90 6.37 29.32 -16.22
N ARG A 91 5.48 30.21 -16.67
CA ARG A 91 4.03 30.00 -16.76
C ARG A 91 3.62 28.64 -17.32
N ALA A 92 4.21 28.24 -18.44
CA ALA A 92 3.88 26.99 -19.13
C ALA A 92 4.10 25.77 -18.22
N PHE A 93 5.22 25.76 -17.49
CA PHE A 93 5.52 24.68 -16.56
C PHE A 93 4.59 24.73 -15.35
N ALA A 94 4.52 25.88 -14.66
CA ALA A 94 3.74 26.01 -13.43
C ALA A 94 2.24 25.71 -13.64
N ALA A 95 1.67 26.14 -14.77
CA ALA A 95 0.26 25.94 -15.07
C ALA A 95 -0.11 24.49 -15.41
N TRP A 96 0.82 23.68 -15.91
CA TRP A 96 0.51 22.30 -16.34
C TRP A 96 1.15 21.22 -15.47
N PHE A 97 2.19 21.55 -14.69
CA PHE A 97 2.91 20.58 -13.88
C PHE A 97 2.03 19.92 -12.81
N GLY A 98 1.20 20.69 -12.10
CA GLY A 98 0.29 20.16 -11.08
C GLY A 98 -0.73 19.18 -11.68
N TRP A 99 -1.37 19.58 -12.78
CA TRP A 99 -2.28 18.70 -13.53
C TRP A 99 -1.58 17.43 -14.06
N ALA A 100 -0.40 17.59 -14.68
CA ALA A 100 0.37 16.46 -15.22
C ALA A 100 0.80 15.48 -14.12
N THR A 101 1.15 15.99 -12.95
CA THR A 101 1.48 15.17 -11.77
C THR A 101 0.25 14.42 -11.27
N ALA A 102 -0.93 15.05 -11.21
CA ALA A 102 -2.17 14.39 -10.84
C ALA A 102 -2.58 13.29 -11.85
N ALA A 103 -2.54 13.61 -13.14
CA ALA A 103 -2.84 12.66 -14.22
C ALA A 103 -1.85 11.48 -14.25
N GLY A 104 -0.55 11.78 -14.15
CA GLY A 104 0.51 10.78 -14.09
C GLY A 104 0.37 9.87 -12.86
N THR A 105 0.04 10.43 -11.69
CA THR A 105 -0.21 9.66 -10.47
C THR A 105 -1.44 8.77 -10.60
N TYR A 106 -2.53 9.27 -11.19
CA TYR A 106 -3.72 8.46 -11.48
C TYR A 106 -3.37 7.26 -12.35
N LEU A 107 -2.67 7.47 -13.48
CA LEU A 107 -2.26 6.40 -14.39
C LEU A 107 -1.32 5.41 -13.70
N LEU A 108 -0.33 5.91 -12.96
CA LEU A 108 0.59 5.09 -12.19
C LEU A 108 -0.16 4.17 -11.23
N LEU A 109 -1.03 4.73 -10.36
CA LEU A 109 -1.81 3.95 -9.40
C LEU A 109 -2.86 3.06 -10.07
N LYS A 110 -3.31 3.37 -11.28
CA LYS A 110 -4.19 2.48 -12.04
C LYS A 110 -3.44 1.25 -12.58
N VAL A 111 -2.20 1.43 -13.03
CA VAL A 111 -1.37 0.37 -13.63
C VAL A 111 -0.67 -0.48 -12.55
N LEU A 112 -0.30 0.11 -11.42
CA LEU A 112 0.51 -0.52 -10.37
C LEU A 112 0.01 -1.92 -9.92
N PRO A 113 -1.30 -2.15 -9.71
CA PRO A 113 -1.82 -3.46 -9.33
C PRO A 113 -1.56 -4.56 -10.36
N SER A 114 -1.49 -4.22 -11.65
CA SER A 114 -1.34 -5.18 -12.75
C SER A 114 0.05 -5.81 -12.81
N ILE A 115 1.05 -5.09 -12.30
CA ILE A 115 2.47 -5.50 -12.28
C ILE A 115 2.91 -6.03 -10.90
N ASP A 116 2.02 -6.04 -9.90
CA ASP A 116 2.33 -6.56 -8.56
C ASP A 116 2.42 -8.09 -8.58
N PRO A 117 3.50 -8.71 -8.05
CA PRO A 117 3.60 -10.16 -7.91
C PRO A 117 2.44 -10.79 -7.11
N ARG A 118 1.83 -10.01 -6.20
CA ARG A 118 0.66 -10.37 -5.38
C ARG A 118 -0.64 -9.74 -5.90
N ARG A 119 -0.76 -9.49 -7.20
CA ARG A 119 -1.96 -8.90 -7.84
C ARG A 119 -3.29 -9.58 -7.48
N ALA A 120 -3.27 -10.89 -7.20
CA ALA A 120 -4.46 -11.66 -6.78
C ALA A 120 -5.09 -11.15 -5.48
N ASN A 121 -4.36 -10.37 -4.66
CA ASN A 121 -4.90 -9.78 -3.44
C ASN A 121 -5.72 -8.50 -3.68
N TYR A 122 -5.54 -7.79 -4.79
CA TYR A 122 -6.19 -6.49 -5.03
C TYR A 122 -7.73 -6.52 -5.04
N PRO A 123 -8.40 -7.54 -5.62
CA PRO A 123 -9.86 -7.63 -5.54
C PRO A 123 -10.40 -7.63 -4.10
N ARG A 124 -9.63 -8.17 -3.14
CA ARG A 124 -10.02 -8.26 -1.73
C ARG A 124 -10.00 -6.92 -0.98
N PHE A 125 -9.43 -5.87 -1.57
CA PHE A 125 -9.39 -4.52 -1.00
C PHE A 125 -9.58 -3.42 -2.06
N ALA A 126 -10.25 -3.74 -3.18
CA ALA A 126 -10.40 -2.83 -4.31
C ALA A 126 -11.04 -1.48 -3.91
N GLY A 127 -12.02 -1.50 -3.00
CA GLY A 127 -12.64 -0.28 -2.47
C GLY A 127 -11.65 0.63 -1.74
N ALA A 128 -10.85 0.07 -0.82
CA ALA A 128 -9.81 0.82 -0.11
C ALA A 128 -8.76 1.38 -1.08
N TYR A 129 -8.32 0.56 -2.04
CA TYR A 129 -7.34 0.99 -3.05
C TYR A 129 -7.87 2.13 -3.93
N ARG A 130 -9.12 2.02 -4.40
CA ARG A 130 -9.77 3.09 -5.17
C ARG A 130 -9.90 4.37 -4.36
N LEU A 131 -10.33 4.30 -3.10
CA LEU A 131 -10.46 5.47 -2.24
C LEU A 131 -9.10 6.16 -2.03
N VAL A 132 -8.04 5.39 -1.80
CA VAL A 132 -6.67 5.93 -1.70
C VAL A 132 -6.26 6.63 -2.98
N ARG A 133 -6.46 5.97 -4.14
CA ARG A 133 -6.17 6.58 -5.45
C ARG A 133 -6.95 7.89 -5.63
N GLN A 134 -8.25 7.89 -5.33
CA GLN A 134 -9.13 9.05 -5.48
C GLN A 134 -8.72 10.21 -4.58
N ILE A 135 -8.46 9.97 -3.30
CA ILE A 135 -8.07 11.03 -2.37
C ILE A 135 -6.69 11.60 -2.71
N THR A 136 -5.74 10.77 -3.17
CA THR A 136 -4.44 11.24 -3.64
C THR A 136 -4.57 12.13 -4.88
N VAL A 137 -5.35 11.70 -5.88
CA VAL A 137 -5.57 12.51 -7.10
C VAL A 137 -6.31 13.81 -6.77
N LEU A 138 -7.34 13.75 -5.93
CA LEU A 138 -8.09 14.93 -5.49
C LEU A 138 -7.20 15.91 -4.74
N PHE A 139 -6.34 15.42 -3.83
CA PHE A 139 -5.37 16.25 -3.13
C PHE A 139 -4.44 16.96 -4.11
N LEU A 140 -3.85 16.24 -5.08
CA LEU A 140 -2.97 16.82 -6.10
C LEU A 140 -3.70 17.86 -6.97
N LEU A 141 -4.96 17.61 -7.34
CA LEU A 141 -5.78 18.59 -8.05
C LEU A 141 -6.11 19.81 -7.18
N GLY A 142 -6.27 19.65 -5.87
CA GLY A 142 -6.39 20.74 -4.91
C GLY A 142 -5.13 21.60 -4.85
N VAL A 143 -3.95 20.97 -4.78
CA VAL A 143 -2.66 21.69 -4.86
C VAL A 143 -2.53 22.43 -6.18
N HIS A 144 -2.88 21.78 -7.30
CA HIS A 144 -2.90 22.38 -8.63
C HIS A 144 -3.81 23.62 -8.68
N ALA A 145 -5.01 23.54 -8.11
CA ALA A 145 -5.92 24.68 -8.02
C ALA A 145 -5.34 25.83 -7.18
N VAL A 146 -4.65 25.54 -6.07
CA VAL A 146 -3.96 26.55 -5.26
C VAL A 146 -2.88 27.27 -6.07
N VAL A 147 -2.06 26.54 -6.84
CA VAL A 147 -1.05 27.13 -7.72
C VAL A 147 -1.71 28.09 -8.72
N LEU A 148 -2.78 27.67 -9.39
CA LEU A 148 -3.50 28.54 -10.34
C LEU A 148 -4.10 29.78 -9.65
N MET A 149 -4.72 29.63 -8.49
CA MET A 149 -5.28 30.75 -7.72
C MET A 149 -4.21 31.77 -7.34
N THR A 150 -3.06 31.31 -6.82
CA THR A 150 -1.94 32.20 -6.51
C THR A 150 -1.37 32.89 -7.75
N GLY A 151 -1.30 32.19 -8.89
CA GLY A 151 -0.91 32.78 -10.17
C GLY A 151 -1.88 33.86 -10.66
N LEU A 152 -3.17 33.73 -10.36
CA LEU A 152 -4.18 34.75 -10.63
C LEU A 152 -4.15 35.93 -9.64
N GLY A 153 -3.19 35.95 -8.70
CA GLY A 153 -3.10 36.97 -7.66
C GLY A 153 -4.17 36.84 -6.57
N ILE A 154 -4.87 35.69 -6.50
CA ILE A 154 -5.84 35.42 -5.44
C ILE A 154 -5.05 35.09 -4.16
N PRO A 155 -5.26 35.83 -3.06
CA PRO A 155 -4.56 35.55 -1.82
C PRO A 155 -5.03 34.21 -1.23
N VAL A 156 -4.11 33.28 -1.04
CA VAL A 156 -4.35 31.96 -0.45
C VAL A 156 -3.39 31.74 0.71
N ALA A 157 -3.89 31.33 1.86
CA ALA A 157 -3.07 30.85 2.98
C ALA A 157 -2.55 29.43 2.68
N VAL A 158 -1.54 29.34 1.82
CA VAL A 158 -1.05 28.07 1.25
C VAL A 158 -0.62 27.09 2.34
N ASP A 159 0.10 27.54 3.34
CA ASP A 159 0.52 26.75 4.51
C ASP A 159 -0.67 26.06 5.19
N ARG A 160 -1.75 26.79 5.43
CA ARG A 160 -2.96 26.28 6.10
C ARG A 160 -3.74 25.33 5.20
N VAL A 161 -3.97 25.71 3.95
CA VAL A 161 -4.74 24.90 2.98
C VAL A 161 -4.03 23.57 2.73
N ILE A 162 -2.72 23.59 2.50
CA ILE A 162 -1.92 22.38 2.28
C ILE A 162 -1.84 21.55 3.56
N GLY A 163 -1.61 22.16 4.73
CA GLY A 163 -1.59 21.46 6.01
C GLY A 163 -2.90 20.72 6.30
N LEU A 164 -4.05 21.39 6.11
CA LEU A 164 -5.37 20.77 6.25
C LEU A 164 -5.59 19.65 5.23
N GLY A 165 -5.20 19.86 3.97
CA GLY A 165 -5.32 18.86 2.90
C GLY A 165 -4.50 17.60 3.18
N VAL A 166 -3.24 17.75 3.58
CA VAL A 166 -2.36 16.64 3.96
C VAL A 166 -2.92 15.92 5.18
N GLY A 167 -3.33 16.65 6.22
CA GLY A 167 -3.88 16.08 7.44
C GLY A 167 -5.13 15.23 7.16
N LEU A 168 -6.08 15.77 6.38
CA LEU A 168 -7.29 15.06 5.97
C LEU A 168 -6.97 13.81 5.14
N MET A 169 -6.04 13.91 4.18
CA MET A 169 -5.62 12.77 3.37
C MET A 169 -5.05 11.64 4.24
N LEU A 170 -4.21 11.97 5.23
CA LEU A 170 -3.65 10.98 6.15
C LEU A 170 -4.72 10.33 7.05
N ILE A 171 -5.70 11.10 7.52
CA ILE A 171 -6.84 10.56 8.29
C ILE A 171 -7.62 9.55 7.46
N ILE A 172 -7.98 9.90 6.22
CA ILE A 172 -8.72 9.02 5.31
C ILE A 172 -7.92 7.76 5.00
N MET A 173 -6.62 7.90 4.70
CA MET A 173 -5.75 6.76 4.40
C MET A 173 -5.56 5.85 5.62
N GLY A 174 -5.41 6.42 6.81
CA GLY A 174 -5.31 5.67 8.05
C GLY A 174 -6.57 4.85 8.35
N ASN A 175 -7.75 5.42 8.07
CA ASN A 175 -9.04 4.74 8.28
C ASN A 175 -9.20 3.47 7.41
N VAL A 176 -8.64 3.45 6.21
CA VAL A 176 -8.72 2.28 5.31
C VAL A 176 -7.53 1.33 5.42
N MET A 177 -6.47 1.71 6.13
CA MET A 177 -5.22 0.94 6.22
C MET A 177 -5.47 -0.50 6.69
N GLY A 178 -6.38 -0.72 7.63
CA GLY A 178 -6.72 -2.05 8.15
C GLY A 178 -7.37 -3.00 7.14
N GLN A 179 -7.87 -2.49 6.01
CA GLN A 179 -8.49 -3.29 4.94
C GLN A 179 -7.45 -3.81 3.93
N VAL A 180 -6.27 -3.19 3.89
CA VAL A 180 -5.23 -3.45 2.89
C VAL A 180 -4.69 -4.87 3.04
N ARG A 181 -4.61 -5.59 1.92
CA ARG A 181 -4.03 -6.94 1.87
C ARG A 181 -2.56 -6.91 1.45
N PRO A 182 -1.77 -7.95 1.81
CA PRO A 182 -0.36 -8.03 1.45
C PRO A 182 -0.12 -7.81 -0.04
N ASN A 183 0.71 -6.81 -0.36
CA ASN A 183 1.08 -6.44 -1.71
C ASN A 183 2.48 -5.80 -1.69
N PHE A 184 3.07 -5.57 -2.85
CA PHE A 184 4.44 -5.05 -2.97
C PHE A 184 4.52 -3.54 -3.10
N PHE A 185 3.43 -2.81 -3.36
CA PHE A 185 3.49 -1.38 -3.69
C PHE A 185 2.85 -0.42 -2.69
N PHE A 186 1.90 -0.89 -1.88
CA PHE A 186 1.02 -0.07 -1.06
C PHE A 186 0.94 -0.59 0.38
N GLY A 187 1.11 0.33 1.34
CA GLY A 187 1.06 0.04 2.77
C GLY A 187 2.43 -0.03 3.46
N ILE A 188 2.44 -0.53 4.68
CA ILE A 188 3.63 -0.65 5.55
C ILE A 188 4.37 -1.93 5.20
N ARG A 189 5.50 -1.81 4.50
CA ARG A 189 6.25 -2.92 3.89
C ARG A 189 7.59 -3.15 4.57
N THR A 190 7.55 -3.64 5.80
CA THR A 190 8.74 -4.15 6.49
C THR A 190 8.99 -5.62 6.13
N PRO A 191 10.22 -6.15 6.27
CA PRO A 191 10.50 -7.57 6.03
C PRO A 191 9.54 -8.51 6.79
N TRP A 192 9.12 -8.10 7.98
CA TRP A 192 8.19 -8.84 8.84
C TRP A 192 6.74 -8.82 8.35
N THR A 193 6.26 -7.67 7.85
CA THR A 193 4.92 -7.60 7.26
C THR A 193 4.83 -8.37 5.94
N LEU A 194 5.89 -8.41 5.15
CA LEU A 194 5.91 -9.12 3.87
C LEU A 194 5.97 -10.64 4.03
N SER A 195 6.57 -11.12 5.13
CA SER A 195 6.72 -12.55 5.44
C SER A 195 5.51 -13.18 6.14
N SER A 196 4.62 -12.40 6.75
CA SER A 196 3.45 -12.94 7.48
C SER A 196 2.19 -12.09 7.29
N GLU A 197 1.12 -12.70 6.79
CA GLU A 197 -0.20 -12.04 6.66
C GLU A 197 -0.77 -11.62 8.03
N ALA A 198 -0.49 -12.39 9.09
CA ALA A 198 -0.92 -12.05 10.43
C ALA A 198 -0.22 -10.77 10.95
N VAL A 199 1.10 -10.65 10.72
CA VAL A 199 1.87 -9.44 11.05
C VAL A 199 1.38 -8.27 10.20
N TRP A 200 1.21 -8.47 8.89
CA TRP A 200 0.67 -7.46 7.97
C TRP A 200 -0.63 -6.85 8.49
N ARG A 201 -1.65 -7.68 8.77
CA ARG A 201 -2.98 -7.20 9.18
C ARG A 201 -2.95 -6.41 10.47
N LYS A 202 -2.23 -6.91 11.48
CA LYS A 202 -2.14 -6.24 12.79
C LYS A 202 -1.34 -4.94 12.70
N THR A 203 -0.22 -4.94 11.96
CA THR A 203 0.59 -3.72 11.73
C THR A 203 -0.19 -2.67 10.96
N HIS A 204 -0.95 -3.03 9.94
CA HIS A 204 -1.75 -2.07 9.18
C HIS A 204 -2.92 -1.50 10.00
N ARG A 205 -3.52 -2.30 10.88
CA ARG A 205 -4.54 -1.79 11.82
C ARG A 205 -3.96 -0.81 12.83
N ALA A 206 -2.79 -1.12 13.41
CA ALA A 206 -2.11 -0.21 14.34
C ALA A 206 -1.59 1.04 13.62
N GLY A 207 -0.98 0.87 12.44
CA GLY A 207 -0.51 1.94 11.58
C GLY A 207 -1.64 2.86 11.13
N GLY A 208 -2.83 2.34 10.87
CA GLY A 208 -4.01 3.15 10.56
C GLY A 208 -4.30 4.21 11.63
N TRP A 209 -4.22 3.84 12.91
CA TRP A 209 -4.36 4.78 14.02
C TRP A 209 -3.22 5.81 14.07
N LEU A 210 -1.97 5.38 13.84
CA LEU A 210 -0.84 6.30 13.79
C LEU A 210 -0.99 7.32 12.64
N PHE A 211 -1.48 6.89 11.48
CA PHE A 211 -1.78 7.79 10.35
C PHE A 211 -2.90 8.79 10.68
N ILE A 212 -3.96 8.34 11.35
CA ILE A 212 -5.05 9.23 11.80
C ILE A 212 -4.53 10.27 12.80
N LEU A 213 -3.77 9.84 13.81
CA LEU A 213 -3.20 10.75 14.82
C LEU A 213 -2.21 11.75 14.19
N ALA A 214 -1.35 11.29 13.28
CA ALA A 214 -0.46 12.14 12.51
C ALA A 214 -1.22 13.15 11.64
N GLY A 215 -2.27 12.69 10.96
CA GLY A 215 -3.12 13.55 10.13
C GLY A 215 -3.85 14.61 10.94
N LEU A 216 -4.36 14.26 12.13
CA LEU A 216 -4.95 15.22 13.07
C LEU A 216 -3.91 16.23 13.55
N ALA A 217 -2.72 15.77 13.97
CA ALA A 217 -1.65 16.66 14.43
C ALA A 217 -1.24 17.66 13.33
N ILE A 218 -1.04 17.18 12.09
CA ILE A 218 -0.70 18.04 10.95
C ILE A 218 -1.86 19.00 10.63
N ALA A 219 -3.12 18.55 10.66
CA ALA A 219 -4.25 19.45 10.42
C ALA A 219 -4.33 20.58 11.46
N THR A 220 -3.96 20.31 12.73
CA THR A 220 -3.97 21.34 13.78
C THR A 220 -2.93 22.44 13.56
N THR A 221 -1.87 22.21 12.78
CA THR A 221 -0.86 23.26 12.53
C THR A 221 -1.43 24.44 11.75
N ALA A 222 -2.52 24.24 11.00
CA ALA A 222 -3.22 25.32 10.31
C ALA A 222 -3.79 26.40 11.25
N PHE A 223 -3.92 26.09 12.54
CA PHE A 223 -4.43 26.99 13.58
C PHE A 223 -3.33 27.46 14.56
N LEU A 224 -2.08 27.04 14.34
CA LEU A 224 -0.94 27.35 15.19
C LEU A 224 0.02 28.34 14.48
N PRO A 225 0.95 28.97 15.22
CA PRO A 225 2.02 29.73 14.61
C PRO A 225 2.86 28.86 13.65
N PRO A 226 3.37 29.42 12.52
CA PRO A 226 4.13 28.65 11.53
C PRO A 226 5.37 27.91 12.06
N SER A 227 5.92 28.34 13.20
CA SER A 227 7.03 27.66 13.88
C SER A 227 6.70 26.22 14.31
N TRP A 228 5.41 25.88 14.42
CA TRP A 228 4.95 24.54 14.78
C TRP A 228 4.82 23.59 13.58
N THR A 229 4.75 24.10 12.35
CA THR A 229 4.50 23.27 11.15
C THR A 229 5.57 22.21 10.95
N VAL A 230 6.84 22.60 10.87
CA VAL A 230 7.95 21.66 10.62
C VAL A 230 8.13 20.65 11.76
N PRO A 231 8.19 21.06 13.05
CA PRO A 231 8.35 20.11 14.14
C PRO A 231 7.23 19.07 14.21
N VAL A 232 5.97 19.47 14.00
CA VAL A 232 4.82 18.56 14.05
C VAL A 232 4.85 17.57 12.89
N ILE A 233 5.18 18.02 11.68
CA ILE A 233 5.33 17.13 10.51
C ILE A 233 6.45 16.12 10.77
N LEU A 234 7.63 16.56 11.23
CA LEU A 234 8.75 15.67 11.52
C LEU A 234 8.42 14.66 12.61
N ALA A 235 7.83 15.11 13.72
CA ALA A 235 7.40 14.24 14.81
C ALA A 235 6.38 13.19 14.32
N SER A 236 5.44 13.60 13.47
CA SER A 236 4.44 12.71 12.87
C SER A 236 5.06 11.67 11.95
N VAL A 237 5.96 12.08 11.04
CA VAL A 237 6.66 11.17 10.12
C VAL A 237 7.53 10.17 10.88
N ILE A 238 8.32 10.65 11.85
CA ILE A 238 9.17 9.80 12.69
C ILE A 238 8.31 8.85 13.52
N GLY A 239 7.27 9.35 14.17
CA GLY A 239 6.36 8.56 15.00
C GLY A 239 5.66 7.45 14.22
N VAL A 240 5.12 7.76 13.04
CA VAL A 240 4.49 6.75 12.16
C VAL A 240 5.53 5.74 11.68
N THR A 241 6.69 6.19 11.19
CA THR A 241 7.71 5.31 10.61
C THR A 241 8.31 4.39 11.66
N MET A 242 8.81 4.94 12.77
CA MET A 242 9.39 4.17 13.87
C MET A 242 8.33 3.31 14.54
N GLY A 243 7.15 3.88 14.84
CA GLY A 243 6.07 3.18 15.51
C GLY A 243 5.61 1.94 14.75
N THR A 244 5.36 2.07 13.44
CA THR A 244 4.94 0.92 12.61
C THR A 244 6.05 -0.10 12.42
N THR A 245 7.30 0.35 12.24
CA THR A 245 8.47 -0.53 12.06
C THR A 245 8.73 -1.35 13.31
N VAL A 246 8.89 -0.71 14.47
CA VAL A 246 9.12 -1.36 15.76
C VAL A 246 7.97 -2.29 16.10
N TYR A 247 6.72 -1.84 15.93
CA TYR A 247 5.55 -2.68 16.18
C TYR A 247 5.56 -3.94 15.31
N SER A 248 5.88 -3.82 14.02
CA SER A 248 5.93 -4.98 13.13
C SER A 248 7.01 -6.00 13.51
N TYR A 249 8.18 -5.54 13.96
CA TYR A 249 9.24 -6.42 14.45
C TYR A 249 8.86 -7.14 15.73
N LEU A 250 8.39 -6.40 16.74
CA LEU A 250 8.00 -6.98 18.03
C LEU A 250 6.89 -8.00 17.87
N LEU A 251 5.91 -7.70 17.01
CA LEU A 251 4.82 -8.61 16.72
C LEU A 251 5.31 -9.88 16.02
N TRP A 252 6.20 -9.75 15.02
CA TRP A 252 6.79 -10.90 14.34
C TRP A 252 7.59 -11.79 15.29
N ARG A 253 8.43 -11.19 16.15
CA ARG A 253 9.22 -11.93 17.15
C ARG A 253 8.31 -12.69 18.11
N ARG A 254 7.21 -12.07 18.55
CA ARG A 254 6.24 -12.71 19.45
C ARG A 254 5.52 -13.89 18.80
N LEU A 255 5.14 -13.77 17.54
CA LEU A 255 4.44 -14.84 16.83
C LEU A 255 5.36 -16.02 16.53
N ASN A 256 6.57 -15.76 16.03
CA ASN A 256 7.52 -16.84 15.72
C ASN A 256 8.19 -17.46 16.95
N GLY A 257 8.31 -16.71 18.05
CA GLY A 257 8.82 -17.25 19.32
C GLY A 257 7.82 -18.16 20.04
N ALA A 258 6.52 -18.03 19.76
CA ALA A 258 5.49 -18.92 20.32
C ALA A 258 5.40 -20.26 19.58
N ASP A 259 5.91 -20.35 18.35
CA ASP A 259 5.93 -21.59 17.57
C ASP A 259 7.15 -22.50 17.90
N MET A 260 8.09 -22.04 18.73
CA MET A 260 9.31 -22.77 19.11
C MET A 260 9.37 -23.22 20.58
N GLY A 261 8.31 -23.03 21.37
CA GLY A 261 8.24 -23.44 22.78
C GLY A 261 7.00 -24.26 23.06
#